data_AF-A0A1Q6RPE6-F1
#
_entry.id   AF-A0A1Q6RPE6-F1
#
_cell.length_a   1.000
_cell.length_b   1.000
_cell.length_c   1.000
_cell.angle_alpha   90.00
_cell.angle_beta   90.00
_cell.angle_gamma   90.00
#
_symmetry.space_group_name_H-M   'P 1'
#
loop_
_entity.id
_entity.type
_entity.pdbx_description
1 polymer ?
#
loop_
_entity_poly.entity_id
_entity_poly.type
_entity_poly.pdbx_seq_one_letter_code
_entity_poly.pdbx_strand_id
1 'polypeptide(L)'
;MVSSCISKGYGLARAKQALYEKRIPKEYWDEALADYPDQTEKITAFLKSRLDADSDEKQVRRAVDALIRRGHSYGTIRRALDALSFDTEDFQEEF
;
A
#
# COMPACT_ATOMS: atom_id res chain seq x y z
N MET A 1 5.89 16.69 -5.96
CA MET A 1 6.51 15.81 -4.94
C MET A 1 5.51 14.80 -4.42
N VAL A 2 4.47 15.24 -3.71
CA VAL A 2 3.36 14.40 -3.23
C VAL A 2 2.68 13.66 -4.39
N SER A 3 2.38 14.35 -5.50
CA SER A 3 1.87 13.72 -6.73
C SER A 3 2.75 12.58 -7.26
N SER A 4 4.08 12.68 -7.15
CA SER A 4 4.97 11.56 -7.53
C SER A 4 4.90 10.40 -6.56
N CYS A 5 4.57 10.63 -5.28
CA CYS A 5 4.35 9.56 -4.32
C CYS A 5 3.05 8.81 -4.63
N ILE A 6 2.01 9.55 -4.98
CA ILE A 6 0.70 9.03 -5.39
C ILE A 6 0.85 8.17 -6.65
N SER A 7 1.46 8.69 -7.71
CA SER A 7 1.60 7.96 -8.97
C SER A 7 2.39 6.65 -8.81
N LYS A 8 3.36 6.64 -7.90
CA LYS A 8 4.17 5.45 -7.56
C LYS A 8 3.49 4.51 -6.57
N GLY A 9 2.32 4.82 -6.03
CA GLY A 9 1.66 3.98 -5.03
C GLY A 9 2.43 3.90 -3.70
N TYR A 10 3.08 4.99 -3.30
CA TYR A 10 3.65 5.11 -1.95
C TYR A 10 2.56 5.46 -0.94
N GLY A 11 2.74 5.07 0.31
CA GLY A 11 1.84 5.43 1.39
C GLY A 11 2.16 6.80 1.98
N LEU A 12 1.23 7.31 2.80
CA LEU A 12 1.29 8.65 3.38
C LEU A 12 2.58 8.90 4.18
N ALA A 13 3.13 7.89 4.85
CA ALA A 13 4.36 8.02 5.62
C ALA A 13 5.57 8.36 4.71
N ARG A 14 5.64 7.76 3.52
CA ARG A 14 6.71 8.07 2.55
C ARG A 14 6.51 9.44 1.92
N ALA A 15 5.27 9.87 1.70
CA ALA A 15 4.98 11.23 1.24
C ALA A 15 5.43 12.29 2.27
N LYS A 16 5.14 12.07 3.56
CA LYS A 16 5.65 12.92 4.67
C LYS A 16 7.18 12.95 4.71
N GLN A 17 7.82 11.79 4.56
CA GLN A 17 9.28 11.71 4.54
C GLN A 17 9.88 12.45 3.32
N ALA A 18 9.22 12.45 2.16
CA ALA A 18 9.66 13.23 1.00
C ALA A 18 9.60 14.75 1.26
N LEU A 19 8.54 15.24 1.92
CA LEU A 19 8.43 16.64 2.35
C LEU A 19 9.56 17.02 3.32
N TYR A 20 9.86 16.13 4.26
CA TYR A 20 10.97 16.29 5.20
C TYR A 20 12.34 16.37 4.49
N GLU A 21 12.64 15.42 3.60
CA GLU A 21 13.89 15.38 2.81
C GLU A 21 14.10 16.66 2.00
N LYS A 22 13.01 17.30 1.59
CA LYS A 22 13.01 18.52 0.79
C LYS A 22 12.94 19.80 1.62
N ARG A 23 13.01 19.65 2.95
CA ARG A 23 13.00 20.75 3.93
C ARG A 23 11.78 21.67 3.79
N ILE A 24 10.63 21.11 3.42
CA ILE A 24 9.37 21.85 3.39
C ILE A 24 8.93 22.13 4.84
N PRO A 25 8.66 23.39 5.23
CA PRO A 25 8.16 23.71 6.56
C PRO A 25 6.86 22.97 6.89
N LYS A 26 6.73 22.52 8.14
CA LYS A 26 5.61 21.65 8.59
C LYS A 26 4.24 22.31 8.45
N GLU A 27 4.17 23.65 8.52
CA GLU A 27 2.93 24.42 8.35
C GLU A 27 2.25 24.17 6.98
N TYR A 28 3.03 23.81 5.95
CA TYR A 28 2.50 23.50 4.62
C TYR A 28 2.16 22.02 4.41
N TRP A 29 2.43 21.15 5.38
CA TRP A 29 2.26 19.71 5.18
C TRP A 29 0.81 19.29 5.10
N ASP A 30 -0.04 19.88 5.95
CA ASP A 30 -1.46 19.53 5.98
C ASP A 30 -2.13 19.93 4.67
N GLU A 31 -1.84 21.13 4.16
CA GLU A 31 -2.30 21.57 2.83
C GLU A 31 -1.78 20.65 1.72
N ALA A 32 -0.48 20.35 1.70
CA ALA A 32 0.12 19.52 0.66
C ALA A 32 -0.35 18.06 0.66
N LEU A 33 -0.88 17.57 1.79
CA LEU A 33 -1.34 16.20 1.98
C LEU A 33 -2.87 16.08 2.10
N ALA A 34 -3.62 17.18 2.07
CA ALA A 34 -5.07 17.20 2.24
C ALA A 34 -5.77 16.28 1.23
N ASP A 35 -5.31 16.34 -0.02
CA ASP A 35 -5.86 15.55 -1.13
C ASP A 35 -5.09 14.24 -1.36
N TYR A 36 -4.36 13.72 -0.37
CA TYR A 36 -3.66 12.44 -0.54
C TYR A 36 -4.68 11.31 -0.67
N PRO A 37 -4.80 10.66 -1.84
CA PRO A 37 -5.87 9.71 -2.06
C PRO A 37 -5.57 8.40 -1.33
N ASP A 38 -6.64 7.67 -0.99
CA ASP A 38 -6.51 6.30 -0.53
C ASP A 38 -5.75 5.46 -1.58
N GLN A 39 -4.77 4.69 -1.12
CA GLN A 39 -3.89 3.89 -1.95
C GLN A 39 -4.28 2.41 -1.96
N THR A 40 -5.44 2.04 -1.41
CA THR A 40 -5.91 0.65 -1.33
C THR A 40 -5.81 -0.08 -2.66
N GLU A 41 -6.24 0.50 -3.78
CA GLU A 41 -6.12 -0.14 -5.11
C GLU A 41 -4.66 -0.44 -5.50
N LYS A 42 -3.72 0.48 -5.19
CA LYS A 42 -2.29 0.26 -5.47
C LYS A 42 -1.70 -0.82 -4.59
N ILE A 43 -2.16 -0.92 -3.34
CA ILE A 43 -1.78 -1.99 -2.41
C ILE A 43 -2.28 -3.33 -2.95
N THR A 44 -3.58 -3.42 -3.29
CA THR A 44 -4.20 -4.65 -3.83
C THR A 44 -3.50 -5.09 -5.11
N ALA A 45 -3.27 -4.19 -6.07
CA ALA A 45 -2.56 -4.52 -7.31
C ALA A 45 -1.13 -5.02 -7.07
N PHE A 46 -0.41 -4.44 -6.10
CA PHE A 46 0.94 -4.88 -5.72
C PHE A 46 0.95 -6.27 -5.09
N LEU A 47 -0.08 -6.60 -4.30
CA LEU A 47 -0.25 -7.92 -3.70
C LEU A 47 -0.63 -8.95 -4.77
N LYS A 48 -1.63 -8.68 -5.63
CA LYS A 48 -2.04 -9.55 -6.75
C LYS A 48 -0.90 -9.80 -7.74
N SER A 49 0.07 -8.89 -7.88
CA SER A 49 1.23 -9.09 -8.76
C SER A 49 2.35 -9.95 -8.16
N ARG A 50 2.22 -10.40 -6.91
CA ARG A 50 3.29 -11.10 -6.16
C ARG A 50 2.83 -12.36 -5.44
N LEU A 51 1.54 -12.41 -5.12
CA LEU A 51 0.93 -13.48 -4.36
C LEU A 51 -0.12 -14.16 -5.23
N ASP A 52 -0.21 -15.46 -5.05
CA ASP A 52 -1.18 -16.38 -5.62
C ASP A 52 -1.76 -17.24 -4.48
N ALA A 53 -2.65 -18.18 -4.82
CA ALA A 53 -3.31 -19.06 -3.86
C ALA A 53 -2.33 -19.97 -3.09
N ASP A 54 -1.17 -20.29 -3.69
CA ASP A 54 -0.18 -21.21 -3.13
C ASP A 54 0.97 -20.49 -2.40
N SER A 55 0.90 -19.16 -2.29
CA SER A 55 1.96 -18.35 -1.70
C SER A 55 2.16 -18.64 -0.21
N ASP A 56 3.39 -18.95 0.17
CA ASP A 56 3.75 -19.27 1.55
C ASP A 56 3.80 -18.03 2.47
N GLU A 57 3.87 -18.26 3.79
CA GLU A 57 3.94 -17.20 4.78
C GLU A 57 5.15 -16.27 4.57
N LYS A 58 6.27 -16.79 4.05
CA LYS A 58 7.48 -15.99 3.79
C LYS A 58 7.28 -15.05 2.59
N GLN A 59 6.57 -15.49 1.55
CA GLN A 59 6.19 -14.68 0.39
C GLN A 59 5.23 -13.57 0.82
N VAL A 60 4.21 -13.91 1.60
CA VAL A 60 3.26 -12.93 2.17
C VAL A 60 4.01 -11.89 2.99
N ARG A 61 4.85 -12.33 3.94
CA ARG A 61 5.64 -11.42 4.78
C ARG A 61 6.55 -10.51 3.96
N ARG A 62 7.20 -11.04 2.93
CA ARG A 62 8.05 -10.25 2.02
C ARG A 62 7.26 -9.17 1.29
N ALA A 63 6.04 -9.48 0.85
CA ALA A 63 5.15 -8.51 0.20
C ALA A 63 4.68 -7.42 1.18
N VAL A 64 4.28 -7.80 2.40
CA VAL A 64 3.93 -6.88 3.49
C VAL A 64 5.09 -5.95 3.82
N ASP A 65 6.28 -6.49 4.06
CA ASP A 65 7.48 -5.71 4.38
C ASP A 65 7.83 -4.72 3.26
N ALA A 66 7.62 -5.11 2.00
CA ALA A 66 7.82 -4.20 0.87
C ALA A 66 6.83 -3.03 0.90
N LEU A 67 5.56 -3.27 1.26
CA LEU A 67 4.55 -2.21 1.41
C LEU A 67 4.82 -1.30 2.61
N ILE A 68 5.31 -1.84 3.73
CA ILE A 68 5.76 -1.06 4.88
C ILE A 68 6.90 -0.11 4.48
N ARG A 69 7.91 -0.61 3.74
CA ARG A 69 9.00 0.23 3.21
C ARG A 69 8.51 1.29 2.22
N ARG A 70 7.37 1.05 1.56
CA ARG A 70 6.69 2.05 0.71
C ARG A 70 5.87 3.06 1.49
N GLY A 71 5.82 2.96 2.82
CA GLY A 71 5.17 3.92 3.71
C GLY A 71 3.68 3.66 3.94
N HIS A 72 3.19 2.46 3.63
CA HIS A 72 1.82 2.04 3.94
C HIS A 72 1.71 1.58 5.39
N SER A 73 0.54 1.82 6.01
CA SER A 73 0.29 1.33 7.38
C SER A 73 0.00 -0.17 7.35
N TYR A 74 0.44 -0.88 8.40
CA TYR A 74 0.15 -2.31 8.53
C TYR A 74 -1.35 -2.61 8.49
N GLY A 75 -2.18 -1.76 9.14
CA GLY A 75 -3.62 -1.93 9.14
C GLY A 75 -4.26 -1.87 7.74
N THR A 76 -3.83 -0.94 6.87
CA THR A 76 -4.34 -0.88 5.48
C THR A 76 -3.85 -2.08 4.67
N ILE A 77 -2.59 -2.49 4.84
CA ILE A 77 -2.05 -3.68 4.17
C ILE A 77 -2.83 -4.93 4.57
N ARG A 78 -3.12 -5.10 5.86
CA ARG A 78 -3.85 -6.25 6.39
C ARG A 78 -5.26 -6.33 5.82
N ARG A 79 -5.99 -5.21 5.80
CA ARG A 79 -7.34 -5.16 5.17
C ARG A 79 -7.31 -5.56 3.70
N ALA A 80 -6.30 -5.11 2.95
CA ALA A 80 -6.16 -5.49 1.55
C ALA A 80 -5.84 -6.97 1.37
N LEU A 81 -5.02 -7.55 2.27
CA LEU A 81 -4.76 -9.01 2.28
C LEU A 81 -6.02 -9.81 2.61
N ASP A 82 -6.76 -9.41 3.65
CA ASP A 82 -8.00 -10.11 4.05
C ASP A 82 -9.03 -10.05 2.89
N ALA A 83 -9.18 -8.89 2.23
CA ALA A 83 -10.04 -8.78 1.06
C ALA A 83 -9.62 -9.70 -0.10
N LEU A 84 -8.31 -9.92 -0.29
CA LEU A 84 -7.78 -10.81 -1.33
C LEU A 84 -7.98 -12.29 -1.04
N SER A 85 -7.92 -12.71 0.24
CA SER A 85 -8.20 -14.10 0.59
C SER A 85 -9.67 -14.44 0.31
N PHE A 86 -10.60 -13.55 0.69
CA PHE A 86 -12.02 -13.74 0.37
C PHE A 86 -12.28 -13.78 -1.14
N ASP A 87 -11.64 -12.89 -1.91
CA ASP A 87 -11.69 -12.87 -3.39
C ASP A 87 -11.22 -14.19 -4.02
N THR A 88 -10.37 -14.98 -3.33
CA THR A 88 -9.80 -16.23 -3.84
C THR A 88 -10.64 -17.45 -3.42
N GLU A 89 -11.29 -17.39 -2.25
CA GLU A 89 -12.20 -18.43 -1.77
C GLU A 89 -13.50 -18.51 -2.59
N ASP A 90 -13.97 -17.39 -3.15
CA ASP A 90 -15.18 -17.32 -3.98
C ASP A 90 -15.07 -17.98 -5.38
N PHE A 91 -13.87 -18.45 -5.79
CA PHE A 91 -13.66 -19.14 -7.08
C PHE A 91 -13.49 -20.67 -6.98
N GLN A 92 -13.69 -21.27 -5.80
CA GLN A 92 -13.67 -22.72 -5.61
C GLN A 92 -15.08 -23.33 -5.52
N GLU A 93 -15.94 -23.08 -6.52
CA GLU A 93 -17.09 -23.98 -6.78
C GLU A 93 -17.24 -24.27 -8.28
N GLU A 94 -17.59 -25.54 -8.55
CA GLU A 94 -17.87 -26.23 -9.81
C GLU A 94 -16.68 -26.58 -10.73
N PHE A 95 -16.16 -27.82 -10.56
CA PHE A 95 -16.26 -28.91 -11.57
C PHE A 95 -16.17 -30.29 -10.91
#